data_AF-A0A2D4HEV0-F1
#
_entry.id   AF-A0A2D4HEV0-F1
#
_cell.length_a   1.000
_cell.length_b   1.000
_cell.length_c   1.000
_cell.angle_alpha   90.00
_cell.angle_beta   90.00
_cell.angle_gamma   90.00
#
_symmetry.space_group_name_H-M   'P 1'
#
loop_
_entity.id
_entity.type
_entity.pdbx_description
1 polymer ?
#
loop_
_entity_poly.entity_id
_entity_poly.type
_entity_poly.pdbx_seq_one_letter_code
_entity_poly.pdbx_strand_id
1 'polypeptide(L)'
;MSRAGNITKRTQPAPDTRWTLTTNLVGKACYKQNISGGILVGDLMCLGYWEKGFWYSESNYTAVPHDFTNLLQNSTGSWTTPKGMYWICGNLAYEYLPARWSGSCVLGWIKPSFFLIPLHNQQDLGIPLYDT
;
A
#
# COMPACT_ATOMS: atom_id res chain seq x y z
N MET A 1 0.37 31.08 -25.02
CA MET A 1 -0.74 30.89 -24.05
C MET A 1 -0.58 29.51 -23.42
N SER A 2 0.10 29.43 -22.27
CA SER A 2 0.30 28.16 -21.56
C SER A 2 -0.91 27.89 -20.67
N ARG A 3 -1.56 26.73 -20.84
CA ARG A 3 -2.63 26.29 -19.94
C ARG A 3 -1.97 25.71 -18.68
N ALA A 4 -1.74 26.57 -17.69
CA ALA A 4 -1.43 26.13 -16.34
C ALA A 4 -2.65 25.35 -15.82
N GLY A 5 -2.53 24.03 -15.75
CA GLY A 5 -3.54 23.16 -15.16
C GLY A 5 -3.69 23.49 -13.67
N ASN A 6 -4.92 23.74 -13.23
CA ASN A 6 -5.24 24.06 -11.84
C ASN A 6 -5.15 22.77 -11.00
N ILE A 7 -4.10 22.63 -10.19
CA ILE A 7 -3.74 21.41 -9.43
C ILE A 7 -4.72 21.16 -8.24
N THR A 8 -5.66 22.07 -7.98
CA THR A 8 -6.43 22.13 -6.72
C THR A 8 -7.78 21.41 -6.71
N LYS A 9 -8.16 20.68 -7.76
CA LYS A 9 -9.34 19.79 -7.70
C LYS A 9 -9.00 18.40 -8.21
N ARG A 10 -8.46 17.54 -7.33
CA ARG A 10 -8.52 16.09 -7.52
C ARG A 10 -9.92 15.63 -7.11
N THR A 11 -10.90 15.92 -7.96
CA THR A 11 -12.23 15.32 -7.87
C THR A 11 -12.07 13.86 -8.30
N GLN A 12 -12.30 12.92 -7.37
CA GLN A 12 -12.06 11.47 -7.43
C GLN A 12 -10.60 11.03 -7.16
N PRO A 13 -10.40 10.00 -6.30
CA PRO A 13 -9.10 9.34 -6.22
C PRO A 13 -8.83 8.75 -7.61
N ALA A 14 -7.76 9.22 -8.26
CA ALA A 14 -7.34 8.66 -9.53
C ALA A 14 -7.21 7.14 -9.35
N PRO A 15 -7.83 6.31 -10.21
CA PRO A 15 -7.93 4.85 -10.06
C PRO A 15 -6.58 4.11 -10.11
N ASP A 16 -5.47 4.85 -10.08
CA ASP A 16 -4.10 4.36 -10.28
C ASP A 16 -3.10 5.17 -9.43
N THR A 17 -3.48 5.61 -8.23
CA THR A 17 -2.49 6.15 -7.28
C THR A 17 -1.65 4.99 -6.75
N ARG A 18 -0.62 4.63 -7.51
CA ARG A 18 0.38 3.62 -7.16
C ARG A 18 1.67 4.33 -6.80
N TRP A 19 2.36 3.84 -5.78
CA TRP A 19 3.68 4.31 -5.43
C TRP A 19 4.72 3.31 -5.93
N THR A 20 5.75 3.80 -6.60
CA THR A 20 6.89 2.97 -7.00
C THR A 20 7.97 3.05 -5.92
N LEU A 21 8.39 1.89 -5.44
CA LEU A 21 9.48 1.75 -4.49
C LEU A 21 10.81 1.70 -5.27
N THR A 22 11.81 2.42 -4.79
CA THR A 22 13.17 2.44 -5.37
C THR A 22 14.05 1.29 -4.89
N THR A 23 13.63 0.61 -3.82
CA THR A 23 14.37 -0.49 -3.17
C THR A 23 13.63 -1.80 -3.32
N ASN A 24 14.36 -2.88 -3.60
CA ASN A 24 13.80 -4.22 -3.55
C ASN A 24 13.57 -4.62 -2.09
N LEU A 25 12.33 -4.96 -1.77
CA LEU A 25 11.94 -5.40 -0.44
C LEU A 25 11.84 -6.92 -0.39
N VAL A 26 12.17 -7.48 0.78
CA VAL A 26 11.86 -8.87 1.11
C VAL A 26 10.84 -8.87 2.25
N GLY A 27 9.67 -9.42 2.00
CA GLY A 27 8.61 -9.53 2.99
C GLY A 27 8.89 -10.66 3.99
N LYS A 28 8.60 -10.45 5.28
CA LYS A 28 8.67 -11.53 6.28
C LYS A 28 7.43 -12.41 6.25
N ALA A 29 6.25 -11.81 6.33
CA ALA A 29 4.96 -12.48 6.28
C ALA A 29 4.08 -11.80 5.23
N CYS A 30 3.92 -12.46 4.09
CA CYS A 30 3.16 -11.93 2.96
C CYS A 30 1.75 -12.52 2.89
N TYR A 31 0.92 -11.92 2.05
CA TYR A 31 -0.33 -12.47 1.57
C TYR A 31 -0.14 -12.87 0.13
N LYS A 32 -0.49 -14.10 -0.20
CA LYS A 32 -0.36 -14.65 -1.55
C LYS A 32 -1.72 -15.09 -2.06
N GLN A 33 -2.04 -14.71 -3.29
CA GLN A 33 -3.18 -15.23 -4.02
C GLN A 33 -2.71 -15.77 -5.37
N ASN A 34 -3.02 -17.03 -5.62
CA ASN A 34 -2.77 -17.67 -6.91
C ASN A 34 -4.11 -18.08 -7.54
N ILE A 35 -4.80 -17.11 -8.15
CA ILE A 35 -6.10 -17.32 -8.80
C ILE A 35 -5.92 -17.33 -10.32
N SER A 36 -6.45 -18.36 -10.97
CA SER A 36 -6.54 -18.45 -12.44
C SER A 36 -7.47 -17.37 -12.99
N GLY A 37 -6.97 -16.53 -13.90
CA GLY A 37 -7.72 -15.40 -14.47
C GLY A 37 -7.80 -14.18 -13.56
N GLY A 38 -7.01 -14.13 -12.50
CA GLY A 38 -6.84 -12.93 -11.67
C GLY A 38 -5.94 -11.88 -12.32
N ILE A 39 -6.09 -10.63 -11.87
CA ILE A 39 -5.22 -9.51 -12.28
C ILE A 39 -3.90 -9.64 -11.53
N LEU A 40 -2.80 -9.87 -12.25
CA LEU A 40 -1.46 -9.88 -11.65
C LEU A 40 -1.11 -8.46 -11.17
N VAL A 41 -0.97 -8.27 -9.86
CA VAL A 41 -0.62 -6.98 -9.26
C VAL A 41 0.87 -6.85 -8.94
N GLY A 42 1.57 -7.97 -8.79
CA GLY A 42 3.01 -8.01 -8.53
C GLY A 42 3.41 -9.21 -7.70
N ASP A 43 4.70 -9.52 -7.69
CA ASP A 43 5.26 -10.61 -6.91
C ASP A 43 6.36 -10.08 -5.99
N LEU A 44 6.13 -10.20 -4.69
CA LEU A 44 7.10 -9.87 -3.65
C LEU A 44 7.77 -11.15 -3.16
N MET A 45 9.10 -11.11 -3.05
CA MET A 45 9.86 -12.18 -2.39
C MET A 45 9.54 -12.22 -0.90
N CYS A 46 9.23 -13.41 -0.37
CA CYS A 46 8.75 -13.57 0.99
C CYS A 46 9.43 -14.73 1.72
N LEU A 47 9.73 -14.54 3.01
CA LEU A 47 10.21 -15.63 3.88
C LEU A 47 9.09 -16.62 4.25
N GLY A 48 7.85 -16.16 4.26
CA GLY A 48 6.65 -16.97 4.37
C GLY A 48 5.41 -16.18 3.96
N TYR A 49 4.31 -16.89 3.70
CA TYR A 49 3.09 -16.30 3.21
C TYR A 49 1.82 -16.98 3.73
N TRP A 50 0.76 -16.19 3.81
CA TRP A 50 -0.61 -16.61 4.05
C TRP A 50 -1.32 -16.82 2.72
N GLU A 51 -1.90 -18.01 2.54
CA GLU A 51 -2.77 -18.32 1.40
C GLU A 51 -4.03 -19.01 1.92
N LYS A 52 -5.21 -18.43 1.62
CA LYS A 52 -6.52 -18.95 2.04
C LYS A 52 -6.63 -19.24 3.55
N GLY A 53 -5.93 -18.46 4.38
CA GLY A 53 -5.91 -18.63 5.84
C GLY A 53 -4.89 -19.64 6.36
N PHE A 54 -4.14 -20.32 5.48
CA PHE A 54 -3.07 -21.23 5.85
C PHE A 54 -1.71 -20.54 5.74
N TRP A 55 -0.82 -20.84 6.67
CA TRP A 55 0.55 -20.33 6.70
C TRP A 55 1.51 -21.31 6.00
N TYR A 56 2.37 -20.77 5.14
CA TYR A 56 3.43 -21.50 4.46
C TYR A 56 4.76 -20.77 4.65
N SER A 57 5.79 -21.48 5.09
CA SER A 57 7.18 -20.99 5.11
C SER A 57 8.14 -22.15 4.85
N GLU A 58 9.18 -21.88 4.07
CA GLU A 58 10.28 -22.83 3.83
C GLU A 58 11.27 -22.88 5.00
N SER A 59 11.18 -21.92 5.93
CA SER A 59 12.05 -21.81 7.10
C SER A 59 11.27 -22.14 8.38
N ASN A 60 11.96 -22.37 9.50
CA ASN A 60 11.33 -22.51 10.84
C ASN A 60 10.69 -21.19 11.35
N TYR A 61 10.36 -20.27 10.44
CA TYR A 61 9.75 -18.99 10.76
C TYR A 61 8.23 -19.15 10.93
N THR A 62 7.77 -18.91 12.14
CA THR A 62 6.34 -18.86 12.49
C THR A 62 5.86 -17.42 12.47
N ALA A 63 4.86 -17.12 11.65
CA ALA A 63 4.18 -15.83 11.69
C ALA A 63 2.90 -15.93 12.53
N VAL A 64 2.66 -14.92 13.36
CA VAL A 64 1.36 -14.74 14.00
C VAL A 64 0.42 -14.13 12.96
N PRO A 65 -0.75 -14.73 12.70
CA PRO A 65 -1.74 -14.10 11.83
C PRO A 65 -2.17 -12.80 12.49
N HIS A 66 -2.00 -11.70 11.76
CA HIS A 66 -2.63 -10.45 12.16
C HIS A 66 -4.13 -10.56 11.91
N ASP A 67 -4.93 -10.16 12.91
CA ASP A 67 -6.38 -10.10 12.80
C ASP A 67 -6.78 -8.94 11.89
N PHE A 68 -6.71 -9.20 10.58
CA PHE A 68 -7.26 -8.36 9.54
C PHE A 68 -8.60 -8.90 9.06
N THR A 69 -9.31 -9.66 9.91
CA THR A 69 -10.53 -10.34 9.50
C THR A 69 -11.56 -9.32 8.98
N ASN A 70 -11.59 -8.09 9.50
CA ASN A 70 -12.42 -7.00 8.97
C ASN A 70 -11.97 -6.45 7.59
N LEU A 71 -10.68 -6.52 7.23
CA LEU A 71 -10.18 -6.13 5.91
C LEU A 71 -10.37 -7.25 4.87
N LEU A 72 -10.36 -8.51 5.34
CA LEU A 72 -10.43 -9.72 4.51
C LEU A 72 -11.85 -10.29 4.36
N GLN A 73 -12.77 -9.99 5.29
CA GLN A 73 -14.16 -10.47 5.30
C GLN A 73 -15.00 -9.92 4.13
N ASN A 74 -14.56 -8.84 3.49
CA ASN A 74 -15.24 -8.24 2.34
C ASN A 74 -14.65 -8.68 0.98
N SER A 75 -14.10 -9.90 0.90
CA SER A 75 -13.39 -10.44 -0.29
C SER A 75 -14.26 -10.70 -1.53
N THR A 76 -15.53 -10.30 -1.52
CA THR A 76 -16.32 -10.07 -2.74
C THR A 76 -15.96 -8.75 -3.45
N GLY A 77 -15.21 -7.85 -2.80
CA GLY A 77 -14.79 -6.54 -3.30
C GLY A 77 -13.28 -6.26 -3.21
N SER A 78 -12.88 -5.01 -3.43
CA SER A 78 -11.47 -4.58 -3.37
C SER A 78 -10.89 -4.74 -1.96
N TRP A 79 -9.66 -5.25 -1.87
CA TRP A 79 -8.91 -5.40 -0.62
C TRP A 79 -8.37 -4.04 -0.20
N THR A 80 -9.08 -3.36 0.70
CA THR A 80 -8.70 -2.03 1.20
C THR A 80 -7.65 -2.13 2.30
N THR A 81 -7.02 -0.99 2.58
CA THR A 81 -6.04 -0.85 3.65
C THR A 81 -6.50 0.17 4.69
N PRO A 82 -6.04 0.07 5.95
CA PRO A 82 -6.18 1.16 6.91
C PRO A 82 -5.51 2.43 6.40
N LYS A 83 -6.00 3.59 6.84
CA LYS A 83 -5.47 4.89 6.39
C LYS A 83 -3.95 4.99 6.63
N GLY A 84 -3.21 5.30 5.58
CA GLY A 84 -1.75 5.46 5.61
C GLY A 84 -0.95 4.16 5.41
N MET A 85 -1.62 3.02 5.28
CA MET A 85 -1.01 1.74 4.90
C MET A 85 -1.18 1.49 3.41
N TYR A 86 -0.34 0.62 2.86
CA TYR A 86 -0.34 0.23 1.47
C TYR A 86 -0.09 -1.27 1.34
N TRP A 87 -0.74 -1.87 0.35
CA TRP A 87 -0.39 -3.18 -0.17
C TRP A 87 0.84 -3.05 -1.06
N ILE A 88 1.95 -3.62 -0.64
CA ILE A 88 3.21 -3.57 -1.36
C ILE A 88 3.40 -4.91 -2.08
N CYS A 89 3.31 -4.91 -3.40
CA CYS A 89 3.44 -6.08 -4.27
C CYS A 89 4.65 -5.84 -5.19
N GLY A 90 5.76 -6.53 -4.93
CA GLY A 90 7.04 -6.27 -5.59
C GLY A 90 7.54 -4.84 -5.32
N ASN A 91 7.71 -4.04 -6.37
CA ASN A 91 8.14 -2.65 -6.30
C ASN A 91 6.99 -1.63 -6.37
N LEU A 92 5.73 -2.09 -6.33
CA LEU A 92 4.56 -1.23 -6.40
C LEU A 92 3.77 -1.28 -5.11
N ALA A 93 3.23 -0.14 -4.70
CA ALA A 93 2.38 -0.03 -3.54
C ALA A 93 1.00 0.56 -3.88
N TYR A 94 -0.04 -0.08 -3.36
CA TYR A 94 -1.43 0.13 -3.70
C TYR A 94 -2.24 0.47 -2.44
N GLU A 95 -3.14 1.45 -2.54
CA GLU A 95 -4.11 1.74 -1.47
C GLU A 95 -5.17 0.64 -1.36
N TYR A 96 -5.47 -0.03 -2.47
CA TYR A 96 -6.37 -1.17 -2.55
C TYR A 96 -5.92 -2.16 -3.63
N LEU A 97 -6.20 -3.46 -3.43
CA LEU A 97 -6.04 -4.48 -4.48
C LEU A 97 -7.41 -4.85 -5.06
N PRO A 98 -7.52 -5.15 -6.37
CA PRO A 98 -8.78 -5.55 -6.98
C PRO A 98 -9.24 -6.92 -6.45
N ALA A 99 -10.55 -7.18 -6.40
CA ALA A 99 -11.12 -8.39 -5.77
C ALA A 99 -10.50 -9.73 -6.23
N ARG A 100 -10.09 -9.82 -7.50
CA ARG A 100 -9.46 -11.02 -8.09
C ARG A 100 -7.99 -10.79 -8.41
N TRP A 101 -7.24 -10.22 -7.48
CA TRP A 101 -5.80 -10.06 -7.68
C TRP A 101 -5.05 -11.38 -7.58
N SER A 102 -3.91 -11.47 -8.26
CA SER A 102 -2.97 -12.58 -8.17
C SER A 102 -1.57 -12.02 -7.92
N GLY A 103 -0.74 -12.75 -7.16
CA GLY A 103 0.60 -12.34 -6.79
C GLY A 103 0.92 -12.52 -5.30
N SER A 104 1.94 -11.82 -4.84
CA SER A 104 2.41 -11.81 -3.46
C SER A 104 2.63 -10.38 -2.98
N CYS A 105 2.02 -10.02 -1.84
CA CYS A 105 2.04 -8.67 -1.30
C CYS A 105 2.21 -8.64 0.22
N VAL A 106 2.75 -7.56 0.76
CA VAL A 106 2.81 -7.27 2.20
C VAL A 106 2.00 -6.01 2.51
N LEU A 107 1.40 -5.94 3.70
CA LEU A 107 0.79 -4.70 4.18
C LEU A 107 1.82 -3.90 4.97
N GLY A 108 2.04 -2.63 4.63
CA GLY A 108 3.02 -1.80 5.32
C GLY A 108 2.80 -0.31 5.19
N TRP A 109 3.50 0.47 6.02
CA TRP A 109 3.59 1.91 5.88
C TRP A 109 4.78 2.28 5.00
N ILE A 110 4.56 3.23 4.11
CA ILE A 110 5.63 3.81 3.30
C ILE A 110 5.95 5.18 3.89
N LYS A 111 7.19 5.36 4.32
CA LYS A 111 7.71 6.67 4.73
C LYS A 111 8.39 7.31 3.52
N PRO A 112 7.75 8.28 2.85
CA PRO A 112 8.37 8.92 1.70
C PRO A 112 9.56 9.77 2.16
N SER A 113 10.60 9.86 1.33
CA SER A 113 11.80 10.67 1.63
C SER A 113 11.50 12.18 1.68
N PHE A 114 10.44 12.61 1.00
CA PHE A 114 9.88 13.94 1.11
C PHE A 114 8.35 13.87 1.02
N PHE A 115 7.64 14.76 1.68
CA PHE A 115 6.21 14.96 1.52
C PHE A 115 5.97 16.41 1.14
N LEU A 116 4.94 16.66 0.33
CA LEU A 116 4.50 18.02 0.05
C LEU A 116 3.56 18.46 1.16
N ILE A 117 3.85 19.60 1.79
CA ILE A 117 2.93 20.23 2.73
C ILE A 117 1.80 20.85 1.90
N PRO A 118 0.52 20.48 2.15
CA PRO A 118 -0.60 21.14 1.49
C PRO A 118 -0.53 22.65 1.72
N LEU A 119 -0.66 23.45 0.66
CA LEU A 119 -0.58 24.92 0.72
C LEU A 119 -1.49 25.55 1.80
N HIS A 120 -2.65 24.95 2.06
CA HIS A 120 -3.59 25.42 3.09
C HIS A 120 -3.04 25.26 4.53
N ASN A 121 -2.10 24.35 4.76
CA ASN A 121 -1.53 24.08 6.08
C ASN A 121 -0.13 24.69 6.26
N GLN A 122 0.35 25.49 5.29
CA GLN A 122 1.67 26.13 5.36
C GLN A 122 1.77 27.21 6.45
N GLN A 123 0.65 27.75 6.91
CA GLN A 123 0.64 28.88 7.85
C GLN A 123 0.93 28.50 9.31
N ASP A 124 0.97 27.20 9.66
CA ASP A 124 1.01 26.74 11.05
C ASP A 124 2.31 26.01 11.46
N LEU A 125 3.31 25.92 10.56
CA LEU A 125 4.60 25.25 10.85
C LEU A 125 5.77 26.20 11.08
N GLY A 126 5.56 27.51 10.95
CA GLY A 126 6.56 28.49 11.35
C GLY A 126 6.55 28.67 12.85
N ILE A 127 7.52 28.10 13.56
CA ILE A 127 7.85 28.59 14.92
C ILE A 127 8.29 30.05 14.73
N PRO A 128 7.63 31.05 15.33
CA PRO A 128 8.07 32.44 15.19
C PRO A 128 9.48 32.56 15.77
N LEU A 129 10.43 32.98 14.94
CA LEU A 129 11.84 33.12 15.31
C LEU A 129 12.17 34.53 15.82
N TYR A 130 11.29 35.15 16.59
CA TYR A 130 11.62 36.27 17.49
C TYR A 130 10.42 36.62 18.37
N ASP A 131 10.65 36.74 19.68
CA ASP A 131 9.75 37.46 20.58
C ASP A 131 9.89 38.96 20.30
N THR A 132 8.75 39.65 20.18
CA THR A 132 8.66 41.11 20.03
C THR A 132 9.19 41.85 21.24
#